data_AF-A0A933XBW4-F1
#
_entry.id   AF-A0A933XBW4-F1
#
_cell.length_a   1.000
_cell.length_b   1.000
_cell.length_c   1.000
_cell.angle_alpha   90.00
_cell.angle_beta   90.00
_cell.angle_gamma   90.00
#
_symmetry.space_group_name_H-M   'P 1'
#
loop_
_entity.id
_entity.type
_entity.pdbx_description
1 polymer ?
#
loop_
_entity_poly.entity_id
_entity_poly.type
_entity_poly.pdbx_seq_one_letter_code
_entity_poly.pdbx_strand_id
1 'polypeptide(L)'
;MAQCVAYIDSRDVMKLLDEVLGAENWQSDYKEVKGNVYAGIGIKIDNEWVWKWDCGTESNMEAQKGEASDSFKRAAVKWGVGRFLYDLDIKYVKANEIKTKNNFPYCIDDIGKRIYDLTDYINSLS
;
A
#
# COMPACT_ATOMS: atom_id res chain seq x y z
N MET A 1 15.28 4.50 -16.31
CA MET A 1 15.13 4.57 -14.84
C MET A 1 13.85 3.86 -14.46
N ALA A 2 13.88 3.06 -13.40
CA ALA A 2 12.70 2.52 -12.73
C ALA A 2 12.22 3.53 -11.68
N GLN A 3 10.91 3.66 -11.54
CA GLN A 3 10.26 4.49 -10.52
C GLN A 3 9.95 3.62 -9.30
N CYS A 4 10.37 4.06 -8.12
CA CYS A 4 10.15 3.37 -6.85
C CYS A 4 9.29 4.27 -5.95
N VAL A 5 8.16 3.73 -5.49
CA VAL A 5 7.19 4.45 -4.65
C VAL A 5 7.04 3.68 -3.34
N ALA A 6 7.10 4.40 -2.22
CA ALA A 6 6.89 3.82 -0.90
C ALA A 6 5.43 3.39 -0.75
N TYR A 7 5.21 2.23 -0.13
CA TYR A 7 3.88 1.70 0.15
C TYR A 7 3.83 1.10 1.56
N ILE A 8 2.62 1.00 2.10
CA ILE A 8 2.34 0.28 3.35
C ILE A 8 1.54 -0.98 3.03
N ASP A 9 1.80 -2.08 3.73
CA ASP A 9 1.01 -3.31 3.63
C ASP A 9 -0.21 -3.24 4.57
N SER A 10 -1.27 -3.98 4.22
CA SER A 10 -2.47 -4.07 5.09
C SER A 10 -2.12 -4.58 6.50
N ARG A 11 -1.14 -5.47 6.64
CA ARG A 11 -0.67 -5.97 7.94
C ARG A 11 -0.02 -4.90 8.79
N ASP A 12 0.72 -3.97 8.18
CA ASP A 12 1.32 -2.84 8.88
C ASP A 12 0.24 -1.87 9.37
N VAL A 13 -0.81 -1.67 8.57
CA VAL A 13 -2.00 -0.90 8.99
C VAL A 13 -2.69 -1.57 10.18
N MET A 14 -2.95 -2.87 10.12
CA MET A 14 -3.58 -3.61 11.23
C MET A 14 -2.75 -3.50 12.51
N LYS A 15 -1.43 -3.73 12.41
CA LYS A 15 -0.51 -3.62 13.53
C LYS A 15 -0.52 -2.22 14.15
N LEU A 16 -0.52 -1.17 13.32
CA LEU A 16 -0.58 0.21 13.80
C LEU A 16 -1.91 0.50 14.52
N LEU A 17 -3.03 0.00 14.00
CA LEU A 17 -4.34 0.15 14.63
C LEU A 17 -4.38 -0.59 15.98
N ASP A 18 -3.84 -1.82 16.05
CA ASP A 18 -3.70 -2.58 17.29
C ASP A 18 -2.83 -1.84 18.31
N GLU A 19 -1.72 -1.26 17.88
CA GLU A 19 -0.76 -0.54 18.76
C GLU A 19 -1.34 0.77 19.31
N VAL A 20 -2.03 1.55 18.47
CA VAL A 20 -2.52 2.89 18.82
C VAL A 20 -3.87 2.85 19.52
N LEU A 21 -4.77 1.96 19.09
CA LEU A 21 -6.15 1.92 19.55
C LEU A 21 -6.42 0.74 20.49
N GLY A 22 -5.65 -0.34 20.40
CA GLY A 22 -6.01 -1.64 20.96
C GLY A 22 -6.87 -2.45 19.99
N ALA A 23 -6.62 -3.76 19.91
CA ALA A 23 -7.27 -4.66 18.95
C ALA A 23 -8.81 -4.73 19.09
N GLU A 24 -9.34 -4.36 20.26
CA GLU A 24 -10.77 -4.32 20.56
C GLU A 24 -11.47 -3.00 20.18
N ASN A 25 -10.71 -1.95 19.86
CA ASN A 25 -11.22 -0.59 19.62
C ASN A 25 -11.23 -0.19 18.14
N TRP A 26 -10.94 -1.12 17.24
CA TRP A 26 -11.14 -0.97 15.81
C TRP A 26 -11.72 -2.26 15.20
N GLN A 27 -12.32 -2.13 14.03
CA GLN A 27 -12.84 -3.24 13.25
C GLN A 27 -12.83 -2.93 11.76
N SER A 28 -12.95 -3.96 10.93
CA SER A 28 -13.09 -3.81 9.48
C SER A 28 -14.30 -4.57 8.96
N ASP A 29 -14.93 -4.02 7.94
CA ASP A 29 -16.06 -4.63 7.23
C ASP A 29 -15.89 -4.45 5.72
N TYR A 30 -16.44 -5.36 4.92
CA TYR A 30 -16.30 -5.38 3.47
C TYR A 30 -17.67 -5.50 2.81
N LYS A 31 -17.94 -4.64 1.83
CA LYS A 31 -19.23 -4.59 1.13
C LYS A 31 -19.02 -4.47 -0.36
N GLU A 32 -19.80 -5.22 -1.12
CA GLU A 32 -19.89 -5.03 -2.56
C GLU A 32 -20.95 -3.98 -2.89
N VAL A 33 -20.55 -2.93 -3.61
CA VAL A 33 -21.44 -1.85 -4.04
C VAL A 33 -21.25 -1.64 -5.53
N LYS A 34 -22.29 -1.93 -6.31
CA LYS A 34 -22.29 -1.82 -7.78
C LYS A 34 -21.12 -2.58 -8.43
N GLY A 35 -20.85 -3.80 -7.95
CA GLY A 35 -19.78 -4.66 -8.47
C GLY A 35 -18.36 -4.27 -8.07
N ASN A 36 -18.18 -3.30 -7.17
CA ASN A 36 -16.87 -2.96 -6.60
C ASN A 36 -16.84 -3.29 -5.11
N VAL A 37 -15.69 -3.74 -4.62
CA VAL A 37 -15.43 -4.02 -3.21
C VAL A 37 -15.04 -2.74 -2.49
N TYR A 38 -15.81 -2.42 -1.46
CA TYR A 38 -15.54 -1.36 -0.49
C TYR A 38 -15.08 -1.99 0.81
N ALA A 39 -14.01 -1.46 1.38
CA ALA A 39 -13.59 -1.77 2.74
C ALA A 39 -13.92 -0.58 3.64
N GLY A 40 -14.41 -0.89 4.83
CA GLY A 40 -14.68 0.06 5.90
C GLY A 40 -13.77 -0.23 7.07
N ILE A 41 -13.16 0.80 7.65
CA ILE A 41 -12.49 0.73 8.94
C ILE A 41 -13.31 1.53 9.94
N GLY A 42 -13.79 0.85 10.97
CA GLY A 42 -14.52 1.40 12.10
C GLY A 42 -13.59 1.59 13.29
N ILE A 43 -13.58 2.79 13.89
CA ILE A 43 -12.87 3.08 15.14
C ILE A 43 -13.91 3.47 16.20
N LYS A 44 -13.72 2.95 17.42
CA LYS A 44 -14.58 3.27 18.56
C LYS A 44 -14.19 4.62 19.15
N ILE A 45 -15.09 5.59 19.09
CA ILE A 45 -14.91 6.94 19.65
C ILE A 45 -16.13 7.21 20.53
N ASP A 46 -15.90 7.52 21.81
CA ASP A 46 -16.98 7.79 22.80
C ASP A 46 -18.09 6.73 22.82
N ASN A 47 -17.69 5.44 22.74
CA ASN A 47 -18.58 4.27 22.63
C ASN A 47 -19.39 4.14 21.33
N GLU A 48 -19.17 4.98 20.34
CA GLU A 48 -19.78 4.88 19.02
C GLU A 48 -18.77 4.41 17.96
N TRP A 49 -19.26 3.70 16.95
CA TRP A 49 -18.43 3.27 15.83
C TRP A 49 -18.47 4.31 14.71
N VAL A 50 -17.35 4.99 14.51
CA VAL A 50 -17.17 5.89 13.37
C VAL A 50 -16.51 5.11 12.25
N TRP A 51 -17.11 5.12 11.07
CA TRP A 51 -16.65 4.34 9.92
C TRP A 51 -16.12 5.23 8.81
N LYS A 52 -15.01 4.81 8.18
CA LYS A 52 -14.53 5.38 6.91
C LYS A 52 -14.38 4.28 5.88
N TRP A 53 -14.99 4.49 4.72
CA TRP A 53 -15.09 3.51 3.63
C TRP A 53 -14.35 4.00 2.38
N ASP A 54 -13.68 3.13 1.65
CA ASP A 54 -13.16 3.42 0.30
C ASP A 54 -13.22 2.17 -0.59
N CYS A 55 -13.16 2.36 -1.91
CA CYS A 55 -13.18 1.28 -2.88
C CYS A 55 -11.79 0.96 -3.39
N GLY A 56 -11.57 -0.30 -3.74
CA GLY A 56 -10.34 -0.75 -4.38
C GLY A 56 -10.41 -0.47 -5.87
N THR A 57 -9.26 -0.52 -6.54
CA THR A 57 -9.23 -0.59 -8.02
C THR A 57 -8.96 -2.03 -8.45
N GLU A 58 -9.73 -2.55 -9.41
CA GLU A 58 -9.51 -3.90 -9.95
C GLU A 58 -8.10 -4.05 -10.55
N SER A 59 -7.43 -5.17 -10.27
CA SER A 59 -6.17 -5.56 -10.93
C SER A 59 -6.33 -6.86 -11.73
N ASN A 60 -5.71 -6.90 -12.91
CA ASN A 60 -5.93 -7.92 -13.96
C ASN A 60 -5.45 -9.36 -13.68
N MET A 61 -5.01 -9.73 -12.47
CA MET A 61 -4.45 -11.09 -12.24
C MET A 61 -5.05 -11.87 -11.04
N GLU A 62 -5.55 -11.22 -9.98
CA GLU A 62 -6.33 -11.82 -8.88
C GLU A 62 -7.32 -10.75 -8.35
N ALA A 63 -8.25 -10.32 -9.21
CA ALA A 63 -9.00 -9.07 -9.05
C ALA A 63 -9.58 -8.86 -7.65
N GLN A 64 -10.31 -9.83 -7.12
CA GLN A 64 -11.03 -9.67 -5.84
C GLN A 64 -10.13 -9.57 -4.60
N LYS A 65 -9.05 -10.38 -4.50
CA LYS A 65 -8.15 -10.31 -3.33
C LYS A 65 -7.29 -9.05 -3.33
N GLY A 66 -6.86 -8.64 -4.52
CA GLY A 66 -6.14 -7.38 -4.71
C GLY A 66 -7.01 -6.17 -4.36
N GLU A 67 -8.26 -6.18 -4.82
CA GLU A 67 -9.22 -5.10 -4.61
C GLU A 67 -9.62 -4.97 -3.12
N ALA A 68 -9.82 -6.08 -2.40
CA ALA A 68 -10.08 -6.04 -0.96
C ALA A 68 -8.89 -5.44 -0.16
N SER A 69 -7.66 -5.78 -0.54
CA SER A 69 -6.46 -5.24 0.12
C SER A 69 -6.26 -3.76 -0.21
N ASP A 70 -6.50 -3.36 -1.45
CA ASP A 70 -6.40 -1.97 -1.89
C ASP A 70 -7.45 -1.09 -1.22
N SER A 71 -8.72 -1.51 -1.24
CA SER A 71 -9.83 -0.81 -0.56
C SER A 71 -9.53 -0.61 0.92
N PHE A 72 -9.01 -1.62 1.62
CA PHE A 72 -8.67 -1.53 3.04
C PHE A 72 -7.58 -0.46 3.30
N LYS A 73 -6.49 -0.49 2.54
CA LYS A 73 -5.43 0.53 2.66
C LYS A 73 -5.95 1.93 2.36
N ARG A 74 -6.83 2.08 1.37
CA ARG A 74 -7.44 3.36 1.02
C ARG A 74 -8.39 3.87 2.11
N ALA A 75 -9.16 2.99 2.74
CA ALA A 75 -9.94 3.34 3.93
C ALA A 75 -9.04 3.80 5.09
N ALA A 76 -7.87 3.17 5.28
CA ALA A 76 -6.89 3.57 6.30
C ALA A 76 -6.30 4.96 6.05
N VAL A 77 -6.06 5.34 4.79
CA VAL A 77 -5.63 6.70 4.41
C VAL A 77 -6.65 7.75 4.88
N LYS A 78 -7.96 7.44 4.90
CA LYS A 78 -8.97 8.38 5.44
C LYS A 78 -8.83 8.59 6.95
N TRP A 79 -8.29 7.62 7.67
CA TRP A 79 -7.94 7.73 9.09
C TRP A 79 -6.59 8.42 9.34
N GLY A 80 -5.80 8.67 8.30
CA GLY A 80 -4.48 9.30 8.42
C GLY A 80 -3.32 8.31 8.33
N VAL A 81 -3.60 7.01 8.31
CA VAL A 81 -2.57 5.96 8.20
C VAL A 81 -1.92 6.02 6.83
N GLY A 82 -0.59 6.08 6.80
CA GLY A 82 0.19 6.09 5.57
C GLY A 82 0.14 7.38 4.75
N ARG A 83 -0.47 8.48 5.26
CA ARG A 83 -0.49 9.77 4.54
C ARG A 83 0.90 10.35 4.30
N PHE A 84 1.81 10.18 5.26
CA PHE A 84 3.20 10.64 5.15
C PHE A 84 3.93 10.03 3.95
N LEU A 85 3.48 8.88 3.43
CA LEU A 85 4.07 8.26 2.23
C LEU A 85 3.88 9.13 0.98
N TYR A 86 2.83 9.96 0.93
CA TYR A 86 2.61 10.92 -0.16
C TYR A 86 3.54 12.13 -0.08
N ASP A 87 4.10 12.41 1.10
CA ASP A 87 5.09 13.48 1.31
C ASP A 87 6.52 13.02 0.99
N LEU A 88 6.72 11.71 0.73
CA LEU A 88 8.03 11.17 0.36
C LEU A 88 8.31 11.40 -1.13
N ASP A 89 9.52 11.88 -1.43
CA ASP A 89 9.98 12.01 -2.80
C ASP A 89 10.02 10.67 -3.52
N ILE A 90 9.52 10.67 -4.76
CA ILE A 90 9.61 9.54 -5.67
C ILE A 90 11.09 9.26 -5.95
N LYS A 91 11.52 8.03 -5.69
CA LYS A 91 12.90 7.61 -5.94
C LYS A 91 13.01 6.99 -7.32
N TYR A 92 14.12 7.28 -8.00
CA TYR A 92 14.42 6.75 -9.33
C TYR A 92 15.71 5.94 -9.28
N VAL A 93 15.66 4.70 -9.74
CA VAL A 93 16.80 3.77 -9.77
C VAL A 93 17.12 3.40 -11.21
N LYS A 94 18.39 3.12 -11.53
CA LYS A 94 18.76 2.65 -12.87
C LYS A 94 18.18 1.25 -13.10
N ALA A 95 17.77 0.99 -14.34
CA ALA A 95 17.32 -0.32 -14.78
C ALA A 95 18.28 -0.82 -15.87
N ASN A 96 18.48 -2.13 -15.95
CA ASN A 96 19.34 -2.75 -16.96
C ASN A 96 18.85 -2.47 -18.40
N GLU A 97 17.55 -2.35 -18.59
CA GLU A 97 16.91 -2.12 -19.89
C GLU A 97 15.53 -1.45 -19.73
N ILE A 98 14.95 -0.98 -20.84
CA ILE A 98 13.59 -0.43 -20.87
C ILE A 98 12.58 -1.58 -20.89
N LYS A 99 11.50 -1.46 -20.10
CA LYS A 99 10.41 -2.45 -20.09
C LYS A 99 9.69 -2.47 -21.45
N THR A 100 9.58 -3.65 -22.02
CA THR A 100 8.82 -4.00 -23.22
C THR A 100 7.83 -5.12 -22.87
N LYS A 101 7.01 -5.57 -23.83
CA LYS A 101 6.11 -6.72 -23.60
C LYS A 101 6.84 -8.05 -23.43
N ASN A 102 8.10 -8.14 -23.86
CA ASN A 102 8.85 -9.40 -23.98
C ASN A 102 10.05 -9.49 -23.02
N ASN A 103 10.22 -8.53 -22.11
CA ASN A 103 11.32 -8.55 -21.13
C ASN A 103 10.85 -8.22 -19.71
N PHE A 104 11.68 -8.59 -18.74
CA PHE A 104 11.50 -8.33 -17.32
C PHE A 104 12.74 -7.62 -16.78
N PRO A 105 12.84 -6.29 -16.96
CA PRO A 105 13.98 -5.53 -16.49
C PRO A 105 14.11 -5.60 -14.95
N TYR A 106 15.33 -5.43 -14.47
CA TYR A 106 15.66 -5.36 -13.04
C TYR A 106 16.49 -4.11 -12.73
N CYS A 107 16.44 -3.70 -11.46
CA CYS A 107 17.18 -2.53 -11.00
C CYS A 107 18.68 -2.87 -10.87
N ILE A 108 19.52 -1.91 -11.22
CA ILE A 108 20.98 -2.02 -11.17
C ILE A 108 21.58 -0.85 -10.38
N ASP A 109 22.72 -1.11 -9.74
CA ASP A 109 23.54 -0.09 -9.08
C ASP A 109 24.35 0.73 -10.10
N ASP A 110 25.15 1.68 -9.61
CA ASP A 110 25.97 2.55 -10.46
C ASP A 110 27.08 1.83 -11.23
N ILE A 111 27.43 0.60 -10.83
CA ILE A 111 28.46 -0.24 -11.47
C ILE A 111 27.78 -1.27 -12.42
N GLY A 112 26.45 -1.29 -12.48
CA GLY A 112 25.67 -2.18 -13.34
C GLY A 112 25.33 -3.54 -12.73
N LYS A 113 25.58 -3.75 -11.44
CA LYS A 113 25.22 -4.99 -10.75
C LYS A 113 23.74 -4.95 -10.35
N ARG A 114 23.07 -6.10 -10.45
CA ARG A 114 21.67 -6.24 -10.04
C ARG A 114 21.50 -5.96 -8.54
N ILE A 115 20.51 -5.13 -8.22
CA ILE A 115 20.04 -4.87 -6.86
C ILE A 115 18.99 -5.93 -6.51
N TYR A 116 19.20 -6.63 -5.40
CA TYR A 116 18.26 -7.65 -4.90
C TYR A 116 17.34 -7.09 -3.82
N ASP A 117 17.89 -6.28 -2.91
CA ASP A 117 17.14 -5.55 -1.90
C ASP A 117 17.02 -4.08 -2.31
N LEU A 118 15.86 -3.70 -2.85
CA LEU A 118 15.60 -2.31 -3.23
C LEU A 118 15.45 -1.40 -2.01
N THR A 119 14.93 -1.91 -0.90
CA THR A 119 14.67 -1.12 0.31
C THR A 119 15.99 -0.68 0.92
N ASP A 120 16.89 -1.63 1.16
CA ASP A 120 18.22 -1.35 1.71
C ASP A 120 19.03 -0.44 0.79
N TYR A 121 18.98 -0.70 -0.52
CA TYR A 121 19.68 0.12 -1.49
C TYR A 121 19.18 1.56 -1.51
N ILE A 122 17.85 1.78 -1.60
CA ILE A 122 17.27 3.13 -1.64
C ILE A 122 17.56 3.89 -0.34
N ASN A 123 17.49 3.21 0.81
CA ASN A 123 17.82 3.80 2.11
C ASN A 123 19.31 4.12 2.27
N SER A 124 20.19 3.50 1.47
CA SER A 124 21.61 3.85 1.43
C SER A 124 21.95 5.05 0.54
N LEU A 125 21.01 5.48 -0.32
CA LEU A 125 21.18 6.63 -1.23
C LEU A 125 20.82 7.98 -0.58
N SER A 126 20.19 7.96 0.59
CA SER A 126 19.83 9.13 1.40
C SER A 126 20.89 9.45 2.43
#